data_AF-A0A1V5FMY1-F1
#
_entry.id   AF-A0A1V5FMY1-F1
#
_cell.length_a   1.000
_cell.length_b   1.000
_cell.length_c   1.000
_cell.angle_alpha   90.00
_cell.angle_beta   90.00
_cell.angle_gamma   90.00
#
_symmetry.space_group_name_H-M   'P 1'
#
loop_
_entity.id
_entity.type
_entity.pdbx_description
1 polymer ?
#
loop_
_entity_poly.entity_id
_entity_poly.type
_entity_poly.pdbx_seq_one_letter_code
_entity_poly.pdbx_strand_id
1 'polypeptide(L)'
;MANPWKIFGIGCLVIVVLIAIVMGIGFYMAFKFGSGLARQVQAAQARVAELNAQFPFAADTGTLPDAERFETWLQVTRDAGAAMEQHGTDFEQRVESAAEEGMFQALGAMGGLGDLVAGIFGSLGDALQSRQMSLDEYEWYTATAHTALRMQGATTDTTLTEIARQVRQRQDADVSPPATPELSIAQIEAMQRILTDAAAQHPDLAERIAGAINLLGMLRQSHVGEMEAPAPPRPAELDAPPGSALPSSPADAPLPAPAG
;
A
#
# COMPACT_ATOMS: atom_id res chain seq x y z
N MET A 1 48.33 -37.80 27.61
CA MET A 1 46.86 -37.62 27.69
C MET A 1 46.57 -36.14 27.82
N ALA A 2 45.94 -35.52 26.81
CA ALA A 2 45.63 -34.09 26.86
C ALA A 2 44.45 -33.84 27.82
N ASN A 3 44.54 -32.78 28.64
CA ASN A 3 43.56 -32.48 29.66
C ASN A 3 42.24 -32.00 28.99
N PRO A 4 41.10 -32.68 29.17
CA PRO A 4 39.87 -32.42 28.43
C PRO A 4 39.33 -30.99 28.64
N TRP A 5 39.63 -30.39 29.79
CA TRP A 5 39.31 -28.99 30.11
C TRP A 5 40.00 -27.96 29.21
N LYS A 6 41.19 -28.25 28.70
CA LYS A 6 41.91 -27.33 27.80
C LYS A 6 41.31 -27.33 26.39
N ILE A 7 40.80 -28.48 25.94
CA ILE A 7 40.15 -28.62 24.62
C ILE A 7 38.80 -27.89 24.63
N PHE A 8 38.04 -27.99 25.72
CA PHE A 8 36.76 -27.28 25.86
C PHE A 8 36.93 -25.75 25.95
N GLY A 9 37.95 -25.27 26.67
CA GLY A 9 38.26 -23.84 26.77
C GLY A 9 38.65 -23.21 25.43
N ILE A 10 39.42 -23.92 24.60
CA ILE A 10 39.82 -23.44 23.27
C ILE A 10 38.60 -23.37 22.33
N GLY A 11 37.70 -24.36 22.37
CA GLY A 11 36.48 -24.34 21.57
C GLY A 11 35.55 -23.17 21.89
N CYS A 12 35.36 -22.85 23.18
CA CYS A 12 34.53 -21.73 23.60
C CYS A 12 35.12 -20.38 23.17
N LEU A 13 36.45 -20.22 23.27
CA LEU A 13 37.15 -19.01 22.83
C LEU A 13 36.96 -18.74 21.33
N VAL A 14 37.04 -19.78 20.48
CA VAL A 14 36.84 -19.66 19.03
C VAL A 14 35.41 -19.21 18.70
N ILE A 15 34.40 -19.73 19.40
CA ILE A 15 33.00 -19.35 19.21
C ILE A 15 32.78 -17.87 19.60
N VAL A 16 33.30 -17.44 20.75
CA VAL A 16 33.18 -16.04 21.20
C VAL A 16 33.84 -15.07 20.22
N VAL A 17 35.01 -15.43 19.68
CA VAL A 17 35.71 -14.63 18.67
C VAL A 17 34.91 -14.58 17.36
N LEU A 18 34.33 -15.69 16.91
CA LEU A 18 33.46 -15.71 15.73
C LEU A 18 32.23 -14.82 15.91
N ILE A 19 31.58 -14.88 17.07
CA ILE A 19 30.43 -14.03 17.40
C ILE A 19 30.83 -12.56 17.39
N ALA A 20 31.96 -12.21 18.02
CA ALA A 20 32.46 -10.83 18.04
C ALA A 20 32.79 -10.30 16.64
N ILE A 21 33.34 -11.15 15.76
CA ILE A 21 33.60 -10.81 14.36
C ILE A 21 32.29 -10.58 13.60
N VAL A 22 31.29 -11.47 13.74
CA VAL A 22 29.98 -11.33 13.10
C VAL A 22 29.27 -10.07 13.59
N MET A 23 29.28 -9.80 14.90
CA MET A 23 28.70 -8.57 15.46
C MET A 23 29.45 -7.33 14.99
N GLY A 24 30.78 -7.36 14.94
CA GLY A 24 31.61 -6.26 14.45
C GLY A 24 31.35 -5.93 12.98
N ILE A 25 31.24 -6.97 12.14
CA ILE A 25 30.87 -6.83 10.72
C ILE A 25 29.44 -6.30 10.59
N GLY A 26 28.48 -6.83 11.34
CA GLY A 26 27.09 -6.36 11.33
C GLY A 26 26.95 -4.91 11.78
N PHE A 27 27.67 -4.50 12.82
CA PHE A 27 27.67 -3.13 13.32
C PHE A 27 28.37 -2.17 12.34
N TYR A 28 29.48 -2.58 11.74
CA TYR A 28 30.17 -1.81 10.70
C TYR A 28 29.30 -1.63 9.45
N MET A 29 28.63 -2.70 9.00
CA MET A 29 27.65 -2.65 7.91
C MET A 29 26.51 -1.68 8.26
N ALA A 30 25.88 -1.83 9.42
CA ALA A 30 24.79 -0.95 9.85
C ALA A 30 25.19 0.53 9.94
N PHE A 31 26.39 0.83 10.43
CA PHE A 31 26.90 2.20 10.54
C PHE A 31 27.27 2.79 9.17
N LYS A 32 27.90 2.00 8.29
CA LYS A 32 28.27 2.43 6.94
C LYS A 32 27.04 2.62 6.05
N PHE A 33 26.07 1.71 6.10
CA PHE A 33 24.79 1.86 5.41
C PHE A 33 23.97 3.01 5.96
N GLY A 34 23.91 3.18 7.29
CA GLY A 34 23.12 4.23 7.93
C GLY A 34 23.52 5.63 7.51
N SER A 35 24.82 5.92 7.39
CA SER A 35 25.29 7.26 7.02
C SER A 35 25.09 7.61 5.53
N GLY A 36 25.25 6.63 4.63
CA GLY A 36 25.02 6.80 3.19
C GLY A 36 23.54 6.93 2.88
N LEU A 37 22.73 6.01 3.42
CA LEU A 37 21.28 6.01 3.26
C LEU A 37 20.65 7.28 3.83
N ALA A 38 21.09 7.74 5.01
CA ALA A 38 20.57 8.98 5.59
C ALA A 38 20.77 10.19 4.68
N ARG A 39 21.94 10.30 4.04
CA ARG A 39 22.20 11.38 3.05
C ARG A 39 21.36 11.22 1.79
N GLN A 40 21.21 9.99 1.29
CA GLN A 40 20.37 9.71 0.11
C GLN A 40 18.89 10.02 0.40
N VAL A 41 18.38 9.61 1.55
CA VAL A 41 17.02 9.92 2.01
C VAL A 41 16.84 11.42 2.19
N GLN A 42 17.81 12.12 2.78
CA GLN A 42 17.75 13.57 2.95
C GLN A 42 17.77 14.29 1.60
N ALA A 43 18.57 13.85 0.64
CA ALA A 43 18.60 14.39 -0.72
C ALA A 43 17.28 14.12 -1.45
N ALA A 44 16.71 12.92 -1.32
CA ALA A 44 15.40 12.57 -1.87
C ALA A 44 14.30 13.44 -1.25
N GLN A 45 14.30 13.63 0.07
CA GLN A 45 13.34 14.52 0.76
C GLN A 45 13.45 15.97 0.29
N ALA A 46 14.68 16.49 0.13
CA ALA A 46 14.90 17.83 -0.38
C ALA A 46 14.35 17.99 -1.81
N ARG A 47 14.58 16.99 -2.66
CA ARG A 47 14.07 16.96 -4.04
C ARG A 47 12.54 16.90 -4.08
N VAL A 48 11.92 16.09 -3.22
CA VAL A 48 10.46 16.02 -3.09
C VAL A 48 9.88 17.36 -2.62
N ALA A 49 10.47 17.98 -1.61
CA ALA A 49 10.04 19.29 -1.12
C ALA A 49 10.15 20.36 -2.22
N GLU A 50 11.23 20.33 -3.00
CA GLU A 50 11.42 21.21 -4.15
C GLU A 50 10.36 20.96 -5.23
N LEU A 51 10.09 19.70 -5.58
CA LEU A 51 9.08 19.32 -6.57
C LEU A 51 7.67 19.76 -6.15
N ASN A 52 7.29 19.55 -4.89
CA ASN A 52 6.00 19.98 -4.35
C ASN A 52 5.88 21.51 -4.32
N ALA A 53 6.98 22.22 -4.05
CA ALA A 53 7.00 23.68 -4.12
C ALA A 53 6.86 24.20 -5.56
N GLN A 54 7.43 23.50 -6.55
CA GLN A 54 7.30 23.84 -7.96
C GLN A 54 5.91 23.56 -8.53
N PHE A 55 5.26 22.47 -8.10
CA PHE A 55 3.96 22.02 -8.58
C PHE A 55 2.96 21.91 -7.41
N PRO A 56 2.58 23.03 -6.77
CA PRO A 56 1.74 22.99 -5.58
C PRO A 56 0.41 22.31 -5.89
N PHE A 57 0.08 21.30 -5.08
CA PHE A 57 -1.16 20.55 -5.19
C PHE A 57 -1.93 20.60 -3.87
N ALA A 58 -3.23 20.83 -3.96
CA ALA A 58 -4.15 20.71 -2.86
C ALA A 58 -5.35 19.89 -3.34
N ALA A 59 -5.51 18.70 -2.78
CA ALA A 59 -6.68 17.88 -3.08
C ALA A 59 -7.93 18.55 -2.50
N ASP A 60 -8.90 18.86 -3.35
CA ASP A 60 -10.21 19.29 -2.87
C ASP A 60 -11.00 18.04 -2.46
N THR A 61 -11.37 17.97 -1.18
CA THR A 61 -12.09 16.83 -0.63
C THR A 61 -13.50 16.78 -1.21
N GLY A 62 -13.71 15.94 -2.22
CA GLY A 62 -15.01 15.73 -2.86
C GLY A 62 -15.02 15.96 -4.37
N THR A 63 -13.95 16.49 -4.95
CA THR A 63 -13.82 16.55 -6.41
C THR A 63 -13.37 15.21 -6.97
N LEU A 64 -14.04 14.76 -8.03
CA LEU A 64 -13.57 13.63 -8.82
C LEU A 64 -12.21 13.97 -9.46
N PRO A 65 -11.33 12.98 -9.67
CA PRO A 65 -10.08 13.20 -10.35
C PRO A 65 -10.32 13.75 -11.76
N ASP A 66 -9.62 14.82 -12.10
CA ASP A 66 -9.61 15.32 -13.47
C ASP A 66 -9.04 14.26 -14.42
N ALA A 67 -9.68 14.06 -15.57
CA ALA A 67 -9.35 12.98 -16.49
C ALA A 67 -7.99 13.17 -17.16
N GLU A 68 -7.61 14.40 -17.49
CA GLU A 68 -6.31 14.72 -18.09
C GLU A 68 -5.18 14.53 -17.08
N ARG A 69 -5.37 14.98 -15.84
CA ARG A 69 -4.43 14.75 -14.74
C ARG A 69 -4.35 13.27 -14.34
N PHE A 70 -5.46 12.52 -14.40
CA PHE A 70 -5.45 11.06 -14.19
C PHE A 70 -4.62 10.33 -15.24
N GLU A 71 -4.77 10.68 -16.52
CA GLU A 71 -3.96 10.14 -17.61
C GLU A 71 -2.47 10.51 -17.43
N THR A 72 -2.19 11.72 -16.97
CA THR A 72 -0.83 12.15 -16.61
C THR A 72 -0.25 11.27 -15.49
N TRP A 73 -1.02 10.97 -14.46
CA TRP A 73 -0.61 10.06 -13.37
C TRP A 73 -0.33 8.64 -13.89
N LEU A 74 -1.15 8.11 -14.80
CA LEU A 74 -0.91 6.80 -15.44
C LEU A 74 0.42 6.78 -16.21
N GLN A 75 0.74 7.87 -16.91
CA GLN A 75 2.01 8.00 -17.64
C GLN A 75 3.20 8.05 -16.69
N VAL A 76 3.14 8.85 -15.62
CA VAL A 76 4.18 8.85 -14.57
C VAL A 76 4.36 7.46 -13.98
N THR A 77 3.27 6.76 -13.66
CA THR A 77 3.31 5.40 -13.08
C THR A 77 3.97 4.40 -14.04
N ARG A 78 3.67 4.50 -15.34
CA ARG A 78 4.29 3.66 -16.38
C ARG A 78 5.77 3.94 -16.54
N ASP A 79 6.15 5.21 -16.62
CA ASP A 79 7.54 5.63 -16.79
C ASP A 79 8.38 5.22 -15.56
N ALA A 80 7.85 5.41 -14.35
CA ALA A 80 8.46 4.93 -13.11
C ALA A 80 8.56 3.40 -13.05
N GLY A 81 7.50 2.69 -13.48
CA GLY A 81 7.48 1.22 -13.52
C GLY A 81 8.53 0.64 -14.47
N ALA A 82 8.67 1.22 -15.66
CA ALA A 82 9.70 0.82 -16.62
C ALA A 82 11.12 1.03 -16.06
N ALA A 83 11.35 2.15 -15.38
CA ALA A 83 12.63 2.41 -14.73
C ALA A 83 12.90 1.44 -13.55
N MET A 84 11.87 1.09 -12.76
CA MET A 84 11.99 0.08 -11.70
C MET A 84 12.37 -1.29 -12.26
N GLU A 85 11.75 -1.72 -13.37
CA GLU A 85 12.07 -2.99 -14.04
C GLU A 85 13.50 -3.00 -14.57
N GLN A 86 13.93 -1.92 -15.22
CA GLN A 86 15.30 -1.77 -15.71
C GLN A 86 16.30 -1.82 -14.55
N HIS A 87 16.12 -1.00 -13.51
CA HIS A 87 17.03 -0.98 -12.37
C HIS A 87 17.04 -2.32 -11.60
N GLY A 88 15.89 -3.00 -11.52
CA GLY A 88 15.78 -4.34 -10.94
C GLY A 88 16.60 -5.36 -11.72
N THR A 89 16.49 -5.36 -13.05
CA THR A 89 17.26 -6.23 -13.95
C THR A 89 18.76 -5.95 -13.82
N ASP A 90 19.17 -4.68 -13.83
CA ASP A 90 20.58 -4.27 -13.68
C ASP A 90 21.14 -4.67 -12.30
N PHE A 91 20.30 -4.65 -11.26
CA PHE A 91 20.69 -5.10 -9.93
C PHE A 91 20.84 -6.63 -9.87
N GLU A 92 19.87 -7.37 -10.40
CA GLU A 92 19.91 -8.82 -10.47
C GLU A 92 21.14 -9.32 -11.24
N GLN A 93 21.41 -8.76 -12.42
CA GLN A 93 22.57 -9.10 -13.23
C GLN A 93 23.89 -8.84 -12.48
N ARG A 94 23.98 -7.74 -11.73
CA ARG A 94 25.16 -7.43 -10.89
C ARG A 94 25.32 -8.42 -9.75
N VAL A 95 24.23 -8.82 -9.09
CA VAL A 95 24.26 -9.81 -8.01
C VAL A 95 24.66 -11.19 -8.54
N GLU A 96 24.09 -11.60 -9.68
CA GLU A 96 24.41 -12.88 -10.34
C GLU A 96 25.88 -12.92 -10.77
N SER A 97 26.36 -11.90 -11.49
CA SER A 97 27.76 -11.80 -11.89
C SER A 97 28.72 -11.82 -10.69
N ALA A 98 28.36 -11.13 -9.61
CA ALA A 98 29.17 -11.12 -8.39
C ALA A 98 29.13 -12.46 -7.64
N ALA A 99 28.04 -13.22 -7.74
CA ALA A 99 27.93 -14.57 -7.18
C ALA A 99 28.84 -15.58 -7.90
N GLU A 100 29.01 -15.45 -9.21
CA GLU A 100 29.98 -16.23 -9.98
C GLU A 100 31.43 -15.96 -9.54
N GLU A 101 31.74 -14.73 -9.13
CA GLU A 101 33.07 -14.33 -8.62
C GLU A 101 33.33 -14.73 -7.15
N GLY A 102 32.28 -15.06 -6.40
CA GLY A 102 32.36 -15.59 -5.03
C GLY A 102 31.46 -14.91 -4.00
N MET A 103 31.30 -15.56 -2.85
CA MET A 103 30.36 -15.14 -1.80
C MET A 103 30.61 -13.71 -1.26
N PHE A 104 31.88 -13.29 -1.14
CA PHE A 104 32.20 -11.95 -0.65
C PHE A 104 31.85 -10.85 -1.66
N GLN A 105 32.00 -11.13 -2.95
CA GLN A 105 31.62 -10.26 -4.05
C GLN A 105 30.10 -10.14 -4.13
N ALA A 106 29.36 -11.25 -4.03
CA ALA A 106 27.89 -11.25 -3.97
C ALA A 106 27.36 -10.41 -2.80
N LEU A 107 27.95 -10.54 -1.60
CA LEU A 107 27.61 -9.71 -0.44
C LEU A 107 27.91 -8.23 -0.68
N GLY A 108 29.00 -7.92 -1.39
CA GLY A 108 29.32 -6.56 -1.83
C GLY A 108 28.27 -6.00 -2.80
N ALA A 109 27.84 -6.80 -3.79
CA ALA A 109 26.83 -6.42 -4.77
C ALA A 109 25.44 -6.22 -4.16
N MET A 110 25.05 -7.04 -3.16
CA MET A 110 23.85 -6.81 -2.36
C MET A 110 23.89 -5.46 -1.61
N GLY A 111 25.08 -4.96 -1.29
CA GLY A 111 25.25 -3.61 -0.77
C GLY A 111 24.85 -2.49 -1.74
N GLY A 112 24.66 -2.80 -3.03
CA GLY A 112 24.11 -1.90 -4.03
C GLY A 112 22.60 -1.67 -3.94
N LEU A 113 21.90 -2.28 -2.97
CA LEU A 113 20.46 -2.07 -2.76
C LEU A 113 20.12 -0.59 -2.51
N GLY A 114 20.99 0.15 -1.82
CA GLY A 114 20.82 1.59 -1.62
C GLY A 114 20.83 2.37 -2.94
N ASP A 115 21.73 2.00 -3.86
CA ASP A 115 21.82 2.63 -5.18
C ASP A 115 20.63 2.24 -6.07
N LEU A 116 20.13 1.00 -5.96
CA LEU A 116 18.89 0.57 -6.61
C LEU A 116 17.72 1.45 -6.15
N VAL A 117 17.52 1.58 -4.84
CA VAL A 117 16.45 2.39 -4.27
C VAL A 117 16.60 3.85 -4.66
N ALA A 118 17.81 4.42 -4.58
CA ALA A 118 18.08 5.80 -5.00
C ALA A 118 17.81 6.02 -6.50
N GLY A 119 18.16 5.05 -7.35
CA GLY A 119 17.86 5.08 -8.78
C GLY A 119 16.36 5.11 -9.06
N ILE A 120 15.60 4.22 -8.41
CA ILE A 120 14.13 4.15 -8.53
C ILE A 120 13.45 5.46 -8.10
N PHE A 121 13.86 6.02 -6.96
CA PHE A 121 13.32 7.32 -6.51
C PHE A 121 13.76 8.46 -7.42
N GLY A 122 14.97 8.40 -7.96
CA GLY A 122 15.47 9.34 -8.97
C GLY A 122 14.59 9.35 -10.21
N SER A 123 14.29 8.18 -10.78
CA SER A 123 13.47 8.05 -11.98
C SER A 123 12.01 8.45 -11.76
N LEU A 124 11.43 8.16 -10.59
CA LEU A 124 10.10 8.67 -10.24
C LEU A 124 10.10 10.20 -10.16
N GLY A 125 11.12 10.79 -9.52
CA GLY A 125 11.29 12.24 -9.46
C GLY A 125 11.42 12.89 -10.84
N ASP A 126 12.18 12.28 -11.74
CA ASP A 126 12.34 12.74 -13.13
C ASP A 126 11.02 12.65 -13.90
N ALA A 127 10.28 11.54 -13.76
CA ALA A 127 8.98 11.34 -14.38
C ALA A 127 7.98 12.39 -13.90
N LEU A 128 7.87 12.59 -12.58
CA LEU A 128 7.01 13.61 -11.97
C LEU A 128 7.35 15.02 -12.46
N GLN A 129 8.65 15.37 -12.48
CA GLN A 129 9.12 16.66 -12.96
C GLN A 129 8.79 16.90 -14.44
N SER A 130 9.02 15.89 -15.30
CA SER A 130 8.74 15.98 -16.74
C SER A 130 7.25 16.20 -17.04
N ARG A 131 6.37 15.72 -16.15
CA ARG A 131 4.91 15.81 -16.27
C ARG A 131 4.29 16.91 -15.41
N GLN A 132 5.11 17.72 -14.76
CA GLN A 132 4.66 18.82 -13.88
C GLN A 132 3.63 18.33 -12.85
N MET A 133 3.96 17.23 -12.17
CA MET A 133 3.14 16.62 -11.13
C MET A 133 3.95 16.61 -9.83
N SER A 134 3.36 17.08 -8.74
CA SER A 134 3.98 16.94 -7.42
C SER A 134 3.87 15.52 -6.90
N LEU A 135 4.68 15.18 -5.89
CA LEU A 135 4.55 13.90 -5.22
C LEU A 135 3.20 13.79 -4.50
N ASP A 136 2.74 14.89 -3.88
CA ASP A 136 1.47 14.92 -3.14
C ASP A 136 0.28 14.62 -4.07
N GLU A 137 0.30 15.16 -5.29
CA GLU A 137 -0.69 14.84 -6.31
C GLU A 137 -0.61 13.38 -6.73
N TYR A 138 0.59 12.88 -7.03
CA TYR A 138 0.80 11.49 -7.41
C TYR A 138 0.32 10.50 -6.33
N GLU A 139 0.60 10.77 -5.06
CA GLU A 139 0.14 9.97 -3.93
C GLU A 139 -1.39 10.01 -3.80
N TRP A 140 -2.01 11.18 -3.96
CA TRP A 140 -3.46 11.32 -3.94
C TRP A 140 -4.14 10.51 -5.06
N TYR A 141 -3.62 10.59 -6.29
CA TYR A 141 -4.10 9.80 -7.42
C TYR A 141 -3.91 8.30 -7.20
N THR A 142 -2.76 7.90 -6.65
CA THR A 142 -2.46 6.50 -6.31
C THR A 142 -3.42 5.96 -5.25
N ALA A 143 -3.67 6.72 -4.18
CA ALA A 143 -4.63 6.36 -3.14
C ALA A 143 -6.06 6.27 -3.68
N THR A 144 -6.45 7.19 -4.56
CA THR A 144 -7.76 7.19 -5.22
C THR A 144 -7.93 5.99 -6.14
N ALA A 145 -6.92 5.67 -6.95
CA ALA A 145 -6.92 4.49 -7.81
C ALA A 145 -6.97 3.19 -6.99
N HIS A 146 -6.19 3.06 -5.92
CA HIS A 146 -6.27 1.92 -5.02
C HIS A 146 -7.64 1.79 -4.35
N THR A 147 -8.23 2.90 -3.93
CA THR A 147 -9.57 2.91 -3.32
C THR A 147 -10.62 2.49 -4.34
N ALA A 148 -10.55 2.99 -5.57
CA ALA A 148 -11.42 2.59 -6.67
C ALA A 148 -11.27 1.09 -6.99
N LEU A 149 -10.04 0.56 -7.06
CA LEU A 149 -9.78 -0.86 -7.28
C LEU A 149 -10.27 -1.74 -6.12
N ARG A 150 -10.12 -1.30 -4.87
CA ARG A 150 -10.67 -2.02 -3.70
C ARG A 150 -12.20 -2.01 -3.70
N MET A 151 -12.81 -0.88 -4.05
CA MET A 151 -14.27 -0.80 -4.21
C MET A 151 -14.74 -1.66 -5.38
N GLN A 152 -13.99 -1.74 -6.48
CA GLN A 152 -14.27 -2.64 -7.59
C GLN A 152 -14.06 -4.11 -7.25
N GLY A 153 -13.10 -4.44 -6.38
CA GLY A 153 -12.98 -5.77 -5.77
C GLY A 153 -14.10 -6.09 -4.78
N ALA A 154 -14.82 -5.07 -4.29
CA ALA A 154 -16.09 -5.20 -3.57
C ALA A 154 -17.34 -5.10 -4.49
N THR A 155 -17.16 -4.70 -5.75
CA THR A 155 -18.21 -4.56 -6.77
C THR A 155 -17.73 -5.12 -8.12
N THR A 156 -17.40 -6.41 -8.19
CA THR A 156 -17.09 -7.05 -9.48
C THR A 156 -18.37 -7.54 -10.14
N ASP A 157 -19.03 -6.65 -10.88
CA ASP A 157 -19.80 -7.04 -12.06
C ASP A 157 -19.58 -6.02 -13.19
N THR A 158 -18.85 -6.44 -14.23
CA THR A 158 -18.78 -5.82 -15.57
C THR A 158 -18.39 -4.33 -15.67
N THR A 159 -17.92 -3.70 -14.60
CA THR A 159 -18.02 -2.23 -14.49
C THR A 159 -16.82 -1.43 -14.95
N LEU A 160 -15.59 -1.93 -15.13
CA LEU A 160 -14.49 -1.03 -15.55
C LEU A 160 -14.59 -0.60 -17.02
N THR A 161 -14.94 -1.52 -17.92
CA THR A 161 -15.24 -1.22 -19.32
C THR A 161 -16.53 -0.40 -19.45
N GLU A 162 -17.49 -0.64 -18.54
CA GLU A 162 -18.78 0.07 -18.48
C GLU A 162 -18.70 1.42 -17.76
N ILE A 163 -17.78 1.64 -16.83
CA ILE A 163 -17.51 2.91 -16.11
C ILE A 163 -16.68 3.81 -17.01
N ALA A 164 -15.68 3.29 -17.74
CA ALA A 164 -15.03 4.07 -18.80
C ALA A 164 -16.04 4.50 -19.90
N ARG A 165 -17.06 3.67 -20.17
CA ARG A 165 -18.17 3.97 -21.08
C ARG A 165 -19.25 4.88 -20.46
N GLN A 166 -19.56 4.73 -19.18
CA GLN A 166 -20.57 5.49 -18.44
C GLN A 166 -20.06 6.85 -17.98
N VAL A 167 -18.78 7.01 -17.64
CA VAL A 167 -18.17 8.33 -17.37
C VAL A 167 -18.21 9.16 -18.65
N ARG A 168 -17.94 8.52 -19.81
CA ARG A 168 -18.11 9.13 -21.13
C ARG A 168 -19.59 9.38 -21.51
N GLN A 169 -20.57 8.66 -20.94
CA GLN A 169 -22.01 8.90 -21.13
C GLN A 169 -22.67 9.79 -20.07
N ARG A 170 -22.08 9.96 -18.88
CA ARG A 170 -22.58 10.78 -17.75
C ARG A 170 -21.99 12.18 -17.72
N GLN A 171 -20.86 12.43 -18.39
CA GLN A 171 -20.46 13.81 -18.71
C GLN A 171 -21.48 14.52 -19.62
N ASP A 172 -22.40 13.77 -20.25
CA ASP A 172 -23.52 14.31 -21.02
C ASP A 172 -24.83 14.46 -20.21
N ALA A 173 -24.90 14.10 -18.91
CA ALA A 173 -26.12 14.27 -18.12
C ALA A 173 -25.92 14.33 -16.59
N ASP A 174 -26.58 15.33 -15.99
CA ASP A 174 -26.52 15.89 -14.63
C ASP A 174 -26.73 14.94 -13.39
N VAL A 175 -25.96 15.19 -12.31
CA VAL A 175 -26.14 15.08 -10.82
C VAL A 175 -26.54 13.77 -10.05
N SER A 176 -25.73 13.50 -9.00
CA SER A 176 -25.91 12.87 -7.64
C SER A 176 -25.70 11.36 -7.31
N PRO A 177 -25.20 10.98 -6.09
CA PRO A 177 -24.51 9.71 -5.77
C PRO A 177 -25.24 8.73 -4.79
N PRO A 178 -24.79 7.45 -4.64
CA PRO A 178 -25.13 6.64 -3.45
C PRO A 178 -23.96 5.89 -2.74
N ALA A 179 -24.28 5.34 -1.56
CA ALA A 179 -23.44 4.77 -0.49
C ALA A 179 -22.85 3.34 -0.71
N THR A 180 -21.91 2.93 0.16
CA THR A 180 -21.07 1.70 0.12
C THR A 180 -21.76 0.37 0.52
N PRO A 181 -21.44 -0.80 -0.09
CA PRO A 181 -22.04 -2.11 0.23
C PRO A 181 -21.10 -3.15 0.93
N GLU A 182 -21.70 -4.11 1.66
CA GLU A 182 -21.08 -5.33 2.24
C GLU A 182 -21.16 -6.57 1.29
N LEU A 183 -20.32 -7.58 1.51
CA LEU A 183 -20.05 -8.75 0.63
C LEU A 183 -20.86 -10.02 1.03
N SER A 184 -21.36 -10.82 0.07
CA SER A 184 -22.22 -12.01 0.33
C SER A 184 -21.51 -13.38 0.19
N ILE A 185 -22.03 -14.43 0.86
CA ILE A 185 -21.45 -15.80 0.87
C ILE A 185 -21.30 -16.40 -0.54
N ALA A 186 -22.26 -16.15 -1.44
CA ALA A 186 -22.21 -16.66 -2.82
C ALA A 186 -21.04 -16.08 -3.62
N GLN A 187 -20.64 -14.83 -3.32
CA GLN A 187 -19.48 -14.18 -3.95
C GLN A 187 -18.16 -14.76 -3.43
N ILE A 188 -18.10 -15.16 -2.15
CA ILE A 188 -16.92 -15.81 -1.58
C ILE A 188 -16.68 -17.19 -2.24
N GLU A 189 -17.74 -17.97 -2.49
CA GLU A 189 -17.63 -19.27 -3.16
C GLU A 189 -17.22 -19.18 -4.63
N ALA A 190 -17.75 -18.19 -5.35
CA ALA A 190 -17.34 -17.92 -6.74
C ALA A 190 -15.85 -17.55 -6.83
N MET A 191 -15.36 -16.74 -5.87
CA MET A 191 -13.97 -16.29 -5.83
C MET A 191 -12.99 -17.42 -5.47
N GLN A 192 -13.38 -18.36 -4.60
CA GLN A 192 -12.58 -19.55 -4.33
C GLN A 192 -12.42 -20.45 -5.58
N ARG A 193 -13.46 -20.60 -6.41
CA ARG A 193 -13.34 -21.37 -7.67
C ARG A 193 -12.37 -20.73 -8.65
N ILE A 194 -12.47 -19.41 -8.85
CA ILE A 194 -11.62 -18.67 -9.79
C ILE A 194 -10.15 -18.74 -9.35
N LEU A 195 -9.87 -18.61 -8.06
CA LEU A 195 -8.51 -18.74 -7.53
C LEU A 195 -7.99 -20.17 -7.65
N THR A 196 -8.84 -21.18 -7.47
CA THR A 196 -8.45 -22.58 -7.66
C THR A 196 -8.09 -22.86 -9.12
N ASP A 197 -8.85 -22.32 -10.07
CA ASP A 197 -8.58 -22.46 -11.51
C ASP A 197 -7.32 -21.68 -11.93
N ALA A 198 -7.07 -20.50 -11.34
CA ALA A 198 -5.87 -19.70 -11.59
C ALA A 198 -4.60 -20.38 -11.04
N ALA A 199 -4.67 -21.01 -9.86
CA ALA A 199 -3.56 -21.79 -9.30
C ALA A 199 -3.20 -23.01 -10.18
N ALA A 200 -4.20 -23.61 -10.85
CA ALA A 200 -3.97 -24.71 -11.77
C ALA A 200 -3.29 -24.26 -13.08
N GLN A 201 -3.51 -23.02 -13.50
CA GLN A 201 -2.93 -22.45 -14.73
C GLN A 201 -1.56 -21.80 -14.51
N HIS A 202 -1.26 -21.35 -13.29
CA HIS A 202 -0.03 -20.63 -12.92
C HIS A 202 0.63 -21.25 -11.68
N PRO A 203 1.36 -22.38 -11.84
CA PRO A 203 1.92 -23.14 -10.70
C PRO A 203 3.00 -22.37 -9.93
N ASP A 204 3.65 -21.40 -10.55
CA ASP A 204 4.60 -20.47 -9.94
C ASP A 204 3.94 -19.48 -8.96
N LEU A 205 2.63 -19.26 -9.09
CA LEU A 205 1.84 -18.41 -8.21
C LEU A 205 1.01 -19.20 -7.20
N ALA A 206 1.05 -20.53 -7.25
CA ALA A 206 0.18 -21.41 -6.48
C ALA A 206 0.26 -21.19 -4.96
N GLU A 207 1.45 -20.91 -4.41
CA GLU A 207 1.64 -20.68 -2.98
C GLU A 207 1.02 -19.36 -2.50
N ARG A 208 1.09 -18.31 -3.34
CA ARG A 208 0.43 -17.01 -3.09
C ARG A 208 -1.08 -17.10 -3.22
N ILE A 209 -1.55 -17.85 -4.22
CA ILE A 209 -2.98 -18.09 -4.45
C ILE A 209 -3.58 -18.97 -3.33
N ALA A 210 -2.84 -19.95 -2.81
CA ALA A 210 -3.24 -20.75 -1.66
C ALA A 210 -3.43 -19.89 -0.40
N GLY A 211 -2.58 -18.88 -0.19
CA GLY A 211 -2.75 -17.88 0.88
C GLY A 211 -4.07 -17.10 0.74
N ALA A 212 -4.42 -16.68 -0.47
CA ALA A 212 -5.67 -15.96 -0.75
C ALA A 212 -6.92 -16.86 -0.58
N ILE A 213 -6.86 -18.12 -1.00
CA ILE A 213 -7.95 -19.10 -0.81
C ILE A 213 -8.20 -19.36 0.68
N ASN A 214 -7.13 -19.47 1.49
CA ASN A 214 -7.24 -19.63 2.95
C ASN A 214 -7.88 -18.42 3.64
N LEU A 215 -7.52 -17.19 3.22
CA LEU A 215 -8.14 -15.96 3.73
C LEU A 215 -9.64 -15.89 3.42
N LEU A 216 -10.05 -16.32 2.22
CA LEU A 216 -11.46 -16.40 1.85
C LEU A 216 -12.22 -17.49 2.61
N GLY A 217 -11.55 -18.60 2.93
CA GLY A 217 -12.09 -19.62 3.81
C GLY A 217 -12.40 -19.07 5.22
N MET A 218 -11.51 -18.23 5.76
CA MET A 218 -11.71 -17.60 7.07
C MET A 218 -12.85 -16.57 7.05
N LEU A 219 -12.95 -15.74 6.00
CA LEU A 219 -14.05 -14.77 5.85
C LEU A 219 -15.42 -15.44 5.67
N ARG A 220 -15.46 -16.60 5.02
CA ARG A 220 -16.66 -17.43 4.94
C ARG A 220 -17.06 -17.95 6.33
N GLN A 221 -16.10 -18.45 7.10
CA GLN A 221 -16.36 -18.98 8.45
C GLN A 221 -16.85 -17.88 9.40
N SER A 222 -16.35 -16.64 9.29
CA SER A 222 -16.83 -15.52 10.10
C SER A 222 -18.29 -15.16 9.78
N HIS A 223 -18.70 -15.17 8.51
CA HIS A 223 -20.09 -14.93 8.10
C HIS A 223 -21.06 -16.02 8.54
N VAL A 224 -20.59 -17.27 8.63
CA VAL A 224 -21.40 -18.38 9.14
C VAL A 224 -21.51 -18.31 10.67
N GLY A 225 -20.45 -17.86 11.36
CA GLY A 225 -20.45 -17.72 12.82
C GLY A 225 -21.38 -16.64 13.38
N GLU A 226 -21.68 -15.58 12.63
CA GLU A 226 -22.61 -14.52 13.06
C GLU A 226 -24.09 -14.90 12.95
N MET A 227 -24.44 -15.92 12.15
CA MET A 227 -25.83 -16.37 12.01
C MET A 227 -26.28 -17.38 13.08
N GLU A 228 -25.37 -17.85 13.94
CA GLU A 228 -25.66 -18.89 14.96
C GLU A 228 -25.53 -18.39 16.41
N ALA A 229 -25.41 -17.07 16.62
CA ALA A 229 -25.50 -16.49 17.96
C ALA A 229 -26.98 -16.55 18.45
N PRO A 230 -27.30 -17.27 19.55
CA PRO A 230 -28.66 -17.28 20.09
C PRO A 230 -29.06 -15.85 20.47
N ALA A 231 -30.21 -15.40 19.95
CA ALA A 231 -30.71 -14.05 20.16
C ALA A 231 -30.69 -13.67 21.66
N PRO A 232 -30.18 -12.47 22.02
CA PRO A 232 -30.21 -12.04 23.41
C PRO A 232 -31.66 -12.00 23.91
N PRO A 233 -31.93 -12.43 25.16
CA PRO A 233 -33.27 -12.38 25.72
C PRO A 233 -33.77 -10.93 25.69
N ARG A 234 -34.98 -10.72 25.15
CA ARG A 234 -35.57 -9.38 25.06
C ARG A 234 -35.64 -8.78 26.48
N PRO A 235 -35.17 -7.54 26.68
CA PRO A 235 -35.45 -6.81 27.91
C PRO A 235 -36.96 -6.65 28.05
N ALA A 236 -37.48 -7.01 29.22
CA ALA A 236 -38.88 -6.82 29.55
C ALA A 236 -39.26 -5.34 29.39
N GLU A 237 -40.36 -5.09 28.67
CA GLU A 237 -41.06 -3.80 28.60
C GLU A 237 -41.25 -3.25 30.01
N LEU A 238 -40.46 -2.24 30.37
CA LEU A 238 -40.72 -1.41 31.53
C LEU A 238 -41.66 -0.29 31.08
N ASP A 239 -42.90 -0.36 31.57
CA ASP A 239 -43.91 0.70 31.47
C ASP A 239 -43.32 2.08 31.80
N ALA A 240 -43.18 2.93 30.78
CA ALA A 240 -42.87 4.34 30.97
C ALA A 240 -44.20 5.14 31.09
N PRO A 241 -44.37 5.96 32.14
CA PRO A 241 -45.60 6.70 32.37
C PRO A 241 -45.80 7.87 31.38
N PRO A 242 -47.05 8.23 31.03
CA PRO A 242 -47.33 9.32 30.11
C PRO A 242 -47.27 10.68 30.81
N GLY A 243 -46.52 11.61 30.23
CA GLY A 243 -46.70 13.04 30.49
C GLY A 243 -45.41 13.79 30.81
N SER A 244 -44.82 14.42 29.80
CA SER A 244 -44.05 15.66 29.99
C SER A 244 -44.10 16.45 28.68
N ALA A 245 -44.81 17.57 28.75
CA ALA A 245 -44.98 18.53 27.67
C ALA A 245 -43.66 19.28 27.39
N LEU A 246 -43.55 19.73 26.15
CA LEU A 246 -42.51 20.57 25.54
C LEU A 246 -42.16 21.83 26.36
N PRO A 247 -40.96 22.39 26.13
CA PRO A 247 -40.82 23.83 25.99
C PRO A 247 -40.57 24.23 24.53
N SER A 248 -41.42 25.16 24.07
CA SER A 248 -41.36 25.83 22.78
C SER A 248 -40.06 26.63 22.61
N SER A 249 -39.43 26.48 21.44
CA SER A 249 -38.23 27.24 21.04
C SER A 249 -38.60 28.69 20.70
N PRO A 250 -37.90 29.71 21.22
CA PRO A 250 -38.18 31.10 20.91
C PRO A 250 -37.59 31.53 19.56
N ALA A 251 -38.50 32.14 18.80
CA ALA A 251 -38.42 32.98 17.63
C ALA A 251 -37.15 33.85 17.40
N ASP A 252 -36.85 34.01 16.12
CA ASP A 252 -36.53 35.26 15.40
C ASP A 252 -35.70 36.34 16.13
N ALA A 253 -34.43 36.45 15.74
CA ALA A 253 -33.65 37.67 15.89
C ALA A 253 -33.33 38.27 14.50
N PRO A 254 -33.70 39.54 14.23
CA PRO A 254 -33.41 40.20 12.96
C PRO A 254 -31.94 40.67 12.89
N LEU A 255 -31.34 40.51 11.71
CA LEU A 255 -29.97 40.94 11.39
C LEU A 255 -29.86 42.48 11.29
N PRO A 256 -28.74 43.09 11.73
CA PRO A 256 -28.50 44.52 11.62
C PRO A 256 -28.11 44.95 10.19
N ALA A 257 -28.54 46.17 9.82
CA ALA A 257 -28.31 46.81 8.52
C ALA A 257 -26.82 47.18 8.27
N PRO A 258 -26.37 47.23 7.01
CA PRO A 258 -25.01 47.61 6.66
C PRO A 258 -24.74 49.10 6.89
N ALA A 259 -23.58 49.40 7.48
CA ALA A 259 -23.03 50.76 7.57
C ALA A 259 -22.56 51.21 6.17
N GLY A 260 -22.80 52.48 5.86
CA GLY A 260 -22.49 53.12 4.56
C GLY A 260 -21.02 53.43 4.32
#